data_AF-A0A966MJ32-F1
#
_entry.id   AF-A0A966MJ32-F1
#
_cell.length_a   1.000
_cell.length_b   1.000
_cell.length_c   1.000
_cell.angle_alpha   90.00
_cell.angle_beta   90.00
_cell.angle_gamma   90.00
#
_symmetry.space_group_name_H-M   'P 1'
#
loop_
_entity.id
_entity.type
_entity.pdbx_description
1 polymer ?
#
loop_
_entity_poly.entity_id
_entity_poly.type
_entity_poly.pdbx_seq_one_letter_code
_entity_poly.pdbx_strand_id
1 'polypeptide(L)' 'TGGESRISNFLLWQMAYTELYFTDTLWPDFDEKALDAALSWYGTRVRRFGKTDDQVSGAPLKTYSLGESV' A
#
# COMPACT_ATOMS: atom_id res chain seq x y z
N THR A 1 -5.66 -5.43 -14.76
CA THR A 1 -5.20 -6.25 -15.90
C THR A 1 -5.76 -5.62 -17.16
N GLY A 2 -4.93 -5.31 -18.15
CA GLY A 2 -5.33 -4.50 -19.31
C GLY A 2 -4.80 -3.06 -19.35
N GLY A 3 -3.82 -2.72 -18.50
CA GLY A 3 -3.04 -1.47 -18.60
C GLY A 3 -3.71 -0.19 -18.08
N GLU A 4 -5.00 -0.20 -17.74
CA GLU A 4 -5.67 0.99 -17.22
C GLU A 4 -5.63 1.08 -15.68
N SER A 5 -5.22 2.24 -15.15
CA SER A 5 -5.19 2.52 -13.71
C SER A 5 -6.47 3.21 -13.24
N ARG A 6 -7.60 2.49 -13.31
CA ARG A 6 -8.90 2.98 -12.83
C ARG A 6 -9.69 1.90 -12.11
N ILE A 7 -10.46 2.32 -11.09
CA ILE A 7 -11.33 1.43 -10.30
C ILE A 7 -12.70 1.25 -10.98
N SER A 8 -13.07 2.12 -11.93
CA SER A 8 -14.26 1.98 -12.78
C SER A 8 -15.56 1.72 -12.00
N ASN A 9 -15.76 2.45 -10.89
CA ASN A 9 -16.93 2.34 -10.01
C ASN A 9 -17.11 0.96 -9.34
N PHE A 10 -16.02 0.21 -9.15
CA PHE A 10 -16.05 -1.07 -8.46
C PHE A 10 -15.70 -0.91 -6.97
N LEU A 11 -16.58 -1.38 -6.08
CA LEU A 11 -16.34 -1.53 -4.63
C LEU A 11 -15.73 -0.29 -3.92
N LEU A 12 -16.22 0.90 -4.24
CA LEU A 12 -15.66 2.17 -3.76
C LEU A 12 -15.47 2.24 -2.23
N TRP A 13 -16.47 1.80 -1.47
CA TRP A 13 -16.41 1.85 -0.01
C TRP A 13 -15.47 0.80 0.56
N GLN A 14 -15.53 -0.41 0.02
CA GLN A 14 -14.75 -1.55 0.50
C GLN A 14 -13.25 -1.38 0.20
N MET A 15 -12.90 -0.65 -0.86
CA MET A 15 -11.51 -0.45 -1.31
C MET A 15 -10.85 0.83 -0.77
N ALA A 16 -11.52 1.57 0.13
CA ALA A 16 -11.04 2.88 0.60
C ALA A 16 -9.61 2.89 1.20
N TYR A 17 -9.17 1.75 1.76
CA TYR A 17 -7.83 1.60 2.36
C TYR A 17 -7.11 0.34 1.86
N THR A 18 -7.55 -0.24 0.74
CA THR A 18 -6.91 -1.44 0.17
C THR A 18 -5.75 -1.03 -0.73
N GLU A 19 -4.73 -1.88 -0.79
CA GLU A 19 -3.67 -1.73 -1.78
C GLU A 19 -4.19 -2.09 -3.17
N LEU A 20 -3.92 -1.23 -4.15
CA LEU A 20 -4.36 -1.44 -5.53
C LEU A 20 -3.17 -1.90 -6.37
N TYR A 21 -3.24 -3.15 -6.85
CA TYR A 21 -2.25 -3.72 -7.76
C TYR A 21 -2.70 -3.58 -9.21
N PHE A 22 -1.94 -2.83 -10.00
CA PHE A 22 -2.18 -2.67 -11.44
C PHE A 22 -1.11 -3.44 -12.21
N THR A 23 -1.52 -4.13 -13.27
CA THR A 23 -0.63 -4.88 -14.16
C THR A 23 -1.05 -4.69 -15.62
N ASP A 24 -0.05 -4.62 -16.49
CA ASP A 24 -0.19 -4.56 -17.94
C ASP A 24 -0.56 -5.92 -18.54
N THR A 25 -0.38 -7.01 -17.78
CA THR A 25 -0.85 -8.35 -18.16
C THR A 25 -2.35 -8.31 -18.46
N LEU A 26 -2.72 -8.77 -19.66
CA LEU A 26 -4.11 -8.89 -20.06
C LEU A 26 -4.78 -10.02 -19.27
N TRP A 27 -6.09 -9.93 -19.08
CA TRP A 27 -6.82 -10.93 -18.30
C TRP A 27 -6.65 -12.38 -18.81
N PRO A 28 -6.69 -12.66 -20.13
CA PRO A 28 -6.46 -14.01 -20.64
C PRO A 28 -5.05 -14.56 -20.35
N ASP A 29 -4.07 -13.67 -20.17
CA ASP A 29 -2.66 -14.00 -19.94
C ASP A 29 -2.29 -13.97 -18.45
N PHE A 30 -3.26 -13.73 -17.56
CA PHE A 30 -3.03 -13.66 -16.12
C PHE A 30 -3.02 -15.08 -15.51
N ASP A 31 -1.83 -15.59 -15.21
CA ASP A 31 -1.59 -16.94 -14.71
C ASP A 31 -1.22 -16.98 -13.21
N GLU A 32 -0.91 -18.18 -12.71
CA GLU A 32 -0.49 -18.40 -11.31
C GLU A 32 0.74 -17.58 -10.92
N LYS A 33 1.70 -17.42 -11.83
CA LYS A 33 2.92 -16.64 -11.57
C LYS A 33 2.60 -15.15 -11.46
N ALA A 34 1.68 -14.66 -12.28
CA ALA A 34 1.20 -13.29 -12.20
C ALA A 34 0.48 -13.02 -10.86
N LEU A 35 -0.27 -14.01 -10.34
CA LEU A 35 -0.88 -13.94 -9.02
C LEU A 35 0.17 -13.93 -7.90
N ASP A 36 1.17 -14.82 -7.95
CA ASP A 36 2.26 -14.86 -6.96
C ASP A 36 3.03 -13.54 -6.91
N ALA A 37 3.29 -12.93 -8.07
CA ALA A 37 3.92 -11.62 -8.16
C ALA A 37 3.05 -10.53 -7.51
N ALA A 38 1.74 -10.55 -7.73
CA ALA A 38 0.80 -9.61 -7.11
C ALA A 38 0.76 -9.77 -5.58
N LEU A 39 0.77 -10.99 -5.08
CA LEU A 39 0.79 -11.30 -3.64
C LEU A 39 2.11 -10.89 -3.00
N SER A 40 3.24 -11.18 -3.66
CA SER A 40 4.56 -10.73 -3.20
C SER A 40 4.63 -9.21 -3.11
N TRP A 41 4.15 -8.51 -4.15
CA TRP A 41 4.05 -7.05 -4.15
C TRP A 41 3.17 -6.55 -3.01
N TYR A 42 2.01 -7.17 -2.77
CA TYR A 42 1.10 -6.81 -1.68
C TYR A 42 1.79 -6.96 -0.31
N GLY A 43 2.56 -8.03 -0.11
CA GLY A 43 3.32 -8.28 1.12
C GLY A 43 4.39 -7.25 1.44
N THR A 44 4.87 -6.48 0.46
CA THR A 44 5.82 -5.38 0.69
C THR A 44 5.18 -4.09 1.21
N ARG A 45 3.84 -3.99 1.17
CA ARG A 45 3.14 -2.75 1.52
C ARG A 45 2.88 -2.64 3.01
N VAL A 46 3.26 -1.49 3.55
CA VAL A 46 3.12 -1.17 4.96
C VAL A 46 1.90 -0.27 5.13
N ARG A 47 0.85 -0.82 5.73
CA ARG A 47 -0.40 -0.09 5.98
C ARG A 47 -0.26 0.77 7.23
N ARG A 48 -0.27 2.08 7.02
CA ARG A 48 -0.01 3.06 8.09
C ARG A 48 -1.24 3.38 8.95
N PHE A 49 -2.46 3.25 8.41
CA PHE A 49 -3.73 3.54 9.11
C PHE A 49 -3.70 4.85 9.94
N GLY A 50 -3.08 5.91 9.40
CA GLY A 50 -2.96 7.21 10.10
C GLY A 50 -1.69 7.40 10.94
N LYS A 51 -0.74 6.46 10.92
CA LYS A 51 0.57 6.56 11.59
C LYS A 51 1.67 7.09 10.66
N THR A 52 2.73 7.65 11.23
CA THR A 52 3.97 8.01 10.49
C THR A 52 4.88 6.78 10.32
N ASP A 53 5.81 6.84 9.36
CA ASP A 53 6.74 5.73 9.05
C ASP A 53 7.57 5.30 10.27
N ASP A 54 8.01 6.27 11.08
CA ASP A 54 8.72 6.03 12.33
C ASP A 54 7.86 5.24 13.32
N GLN A 55 6.55 5.54 13.39
CA GLN A 55 5.61 4.84 14.28
C GLN A 55 5.27 3.42 13.80
N VAL A 56 5.35 3.15 12.49
CA VAL A 56 5.08 1.82 11.93
C VAL A 56 6.32 0.93 11.97
N SER A 57 7.51 1.50 11.84
CA SER A 57 8.79 0.80 11.98
C SER A 57 9.18 0.52 13.44
N GLY A 58 8.46 1.10 14.41
CA GLY A 58 8.83 1.04 15.83
C GLY A 58 10.11 1.84 16.13
N ALA A 59 10.52 2.72 15.22
CA ALA A 59 11.66 3.59 15.44
C ALA A 59 11.37 4.49 16.65
N PRO A 60 12.36 4.72 17.53
CA PRO A 60 12.17 5.56 18.70
C PRO A 60 11.72 6.94 18.22
N LEU A 61 10.60 7.43 18.77
CA LEU A 61 10.09 8.76 18.49
C LEU A 61 11.23 9.75 18.68
N LYS A 62 11.49 10.62 17.70
CA LYS A 62 12.42 11.74 17.88
C LYS A 62 11.89 12.58 19.05
N THR A 63 12.48 12.41 20.22
CA THR A 63 12.30 13.29 21.35
C THR A 63 12.90 14.63 20.95
N TYR A 64 12.06 15.51 20.40
CA TYR A 64 12.39 16.92 20.34
C TYR A 64 12.48 17.38 21.79
N SER A 65 13.70 17.61 22.28
CA SER A 65 13.93 18.34 23.52
C SER A 65 13.25 19.69 23.34
N LEU A 66 12.10 19.87 23.99
CA LEU A 66 11.52 21.18 24.21
C LEU A 66 12.62 21.98 24.91
N GLY A 67 13.21 22.92 24.17
CA GLY A 67 14.29 23.75 24.67
C GLY A 67 13.87 24.36 26.01
N GLU A 68 14.65 24.05 27.04
CA GLU A 68 14.66 24.83 28.26
C GLU A 68 14.97 26.27 27.87
N SER A 69 13.90 27.08 27.82
CA SER A 69 13.99 28.53 27.73
C SER A 69 13.73 29.02 29.14
N VAL A 70 14.83 29.23 29.87
CA VAL A 70 14.89 30.04 31.09
C VAL A 70 14.49 31.47 30.76
#